data_AF-A0A959YW62-F1
#
_entry.id   AF-A0A959YW62-F1
#
_cell.length_a   1.000
_cell.length_b   1.000
_cell.length_c   1.000
_cell.angle_alpha   90.00
_cell.angle_beta   90.00
_cell.angle_gamma   90.00
#
_symmetry.space_group_name_H-M   'P 1'
#
loop_
_entity.id
_entity.type
_entity.pdbx_description
1 polymer ?
#
loop_
_entity_poly.entity_id
_entity_poly.type
_entity_poly.pdbx_seq_one_letter_code
_entity_poly.pdbx_strand_id
1 'polypeptide(L)' 'MLVLAILLAASFFGLITAYIAGQKGYDVMTWYCIGLVVGPLGLGTLLLPQVERRAEAVPLR' A
#
# COMPACT_ATOMS: atom_id res chain seq x y z
N MET A 1 16.36 14.87 2.47
CA MET A 1 15.27 15.02 1.48
C MET A 1 14.49 13.72 1.27
N LEU A 2 15.16 12.60 0.91
CA LEU A 2 14.50 11.29 0.72
C LEU A 2 13.67 10.83 1.94
N VAL A 3 14.26 10.87 3.15
CA VAL A 3 13.57 10.45 4.38
C VAL A 3 12.32 11.27 4.65
N LEU A 4 12.39 12.59 4.43
CA LEU A 4 11.24 13.48 4.55
C LEU A 4 10.14 13.09 3.56
N ALA A 5 10.49 12.79 2.31
CA ALA A 5 9.53 12.36 1.30
C ALA A 5 8.86 11.02 1.66
N ILE A 6 9.62 10.07 2.22
CA ILE A 6 9.08 8.79 2.71
C ILE A 6 8.11 9.01 3.87
N LEU A 7 8.46 9.86 4.84
CA LEU A 7 7.59 10.18 5.97
C LEU A 7 6.31 10.89 5.53
N LEU A 8 6.40 11.79 4.54
CA LEU A 8 5.25 12.51 3.99
C LEU A 8 4.31 11.53 3.26
N ALA A 9 4.87 10.65 2.43
CA ALA A 9 4.12 9.61 1.74
C ALA A 9 3.45 8.64 2.72
N ALA A 10 4.18 8.18 3.74
CA ALA A 10 3.64 7.30 4.79
C ALA A 10 2.49 7.97 5.55
N SER A 11 2.64 9.25 5.91
CA SER A 11 1.60 10.03 6.58
C SER A 11 0.34 10.18 5.71
N PHE A 12 0.51 10.38 4.41
CA PHE A 12 -0.59 10.48 3.45
C PHE A 12 -1.39 9.17 3.36
N PHE A 13 -0.71 8.02 3.26
CA PHE A 13 -1.35 6.70 3.29
C PHE A 13 -2.04 6.41 4.63
N GLY A 14 -1.39 6.77 5.74
CA GLY A 14 -1.99 6.71 7.08
C GLY A 14 -3.32 7.47 7.15
N LEU A 15 -3.34 8.73 6.71
CA LEU A 15 -4.52 9.58 6.70
C LEU A 15 -5.67 9.03 5.85
N ILE A 16 -5.38 8.56 4.63
CA ILE A 16 -6.41 7.99 3.75
C ILE A 16 -7.03 6.74 4.40
N THR A 17 -6.17 5.86 4.93
CA THR A 17 -6.62 4.61 5.55
C THR A 17 -7.48 4.88 6.79
N ALA A 18 -7.05 5.83 7.62
CA ALA A 18 -7.80 6.28 8.80
C ALA A 18 -9.14 6.93 8.43
N TYR A 19 -9.17 7.75 7.37
CA TYR A 19 -10.40 8.38 6.89
C TYR A 19 -11.42 7.33 6.41
N ILE A 20 -10.99 6.36 5.60
CA ILE A 20 -11.86 5.26 5.13
C ILE A 20 -12.35 4.41 6.30
N ALA A 21 -11.49 4.14 7.28
CA ALA A 21 -11.85 3.40 8.48
C ALA A 21 -12.92 4.13 9.31
N GLY A 22 -12.75 5.44 9.52
CA GLY A 22 -13.71 6.28 10.24
C GLY A 22 -15.09 6.30 9.57
N GLN A 23 -15.13 6.39 8.23
CA GLN A 23 -16.39 6.31 7.47
C GLN A 23 -17.12 4.97 7.63
N LYS A 24 -16.39 3.89 7.94
CA LYS A 24 -16.93 2.55 8.17
C LYS A 24 -17.19 2.24 9.64
N GLY A 25 -16.98 3.20 10.55
CA GLY A 25 -17.15 3.01 11.99
C GLY A 25 -16.05 2.15 12.64
N TYR A 26 -14.92 1.93 11.96
CA TYR A 26 -13.75 1.27 12.56
C TYR A 26 -12.92 2.24 13.40
N ASP A 27 -12.08 1.69 14.27
CA ASP A 27 -11.16 2.50 15.08
C ASP A 27 -10.11 3.21 14.22
N VAL A 28 -10.22 4.54 14.15
CA VAL A 28 -9.42 5.41 13.30
C VAL A 28 -7.94 5.32 13.64
N MET A 29 -7.59 5.23 14.92
CA MET A 29 -6.20 5.24 15.37
C MET A 29 -5.45 3.97 14.96
N THR A 30 -6.09 2.82 15.12
CA THR A 30 -5.56 1.53 14.67
C THR A 30 -5.32 1.54 13.16
N TRP A 31 -6.29 1.99 12.37
CA TRP A 31 -6.19 2.02 10.92
C TRP A 31 -5.20 3.06 10.39
N TYR A 32 -4.99 4.17 11.11
CA TYR A 32 -3.91 5.11 10.83
C TYR A 32 -2.53 4.46 10.95
N CYS A 33 -2.27 3.73 12.04
CA CYS A 33 -1.02 3.00 12.25
C CYS A 33 -0.79 1.93 11.18
N ILE A 34 -1.85 1.22 10.77
CA ILE A 34 -1.77 0.25 9.67
C ILE A 34 -1.36 0.96 8.37
N GLY A 35 -1.99 2.09 8.03
CA GLY A 35 -1.64 2.85 6.82
C GLY A 35 -0.21 3.39 6.83
N LEU A 36 0.32 3.77 8.00
CA LEU A 36 1.71 4.21 8.18
C LEU A 36 2.73 3.10 7.90
N VAL A 37 2.44 1.86 8.28
CA VAL A 37 3.34 0.71 8.09
C VAL A 37 3.16 0.10 6.70
N VAL A 38 1.92 -0.06 6.27
CA VAL A 38 1.58 -0.73 5.00
C VAL A 38 1.80 0.19 3.80
N GLY A 39 1.57 1.50 3.91
CA GLY A 39 1.77 2.45 2.81
C GLY A 39 3.17 2.37 2.17
N PRO A 40 4.25 2.47 2.96
CA PRO A 40 5.63 2.31 2.46
C PRO A 40 5.90 0.94 1.85
N LEU A 41 5.38 -0.12 2.46
CA LEU A 41 5.52 -1.50 1.94
C LEU A 41 4.79 -1.67 0.60
N GLY A 42 3.59 -1.11 0.48
CA GLY A 42 2.80 -1.10 -0.75
C GLY A 42 3.50 -0.36 -1.89
N LEU A 43 4.09 0.80 -1.62
CA LEU A 43 4.96 1.51 -2.56
C LEU A 43 6.17 0.65 -2.99
N GLY A 44 6.77 -0.07 -2.04
CA GLY A 44 7.83 -1.04 -2.34
C GLY A 44 7.38 -2.12 -3.31
N THR A 45 6.18 -2.70 -3.10
CA THR A 45 5.63 -3.74 -4.00
C THR A 45 5.22 -3.20 -5.38
N LEU A 46 4.83 -1.93 -5.47
CA LEU A 46 4.47 -1.29 -6.75
C LEU A 46 5.72 -1.00 -7.61
N LEU A 47 6.85 -0.71 -6.96
CA LEU A 47 8.14 -0.50 -7.62
C LEU A 47 8.87 -1.80 -7.94
N LEU A 48 8.47 -2.92 -7.33
CA LEU A 48 8.95 -4.23 -7.73
C LEU A 48 8.36 -4.59 -9.11
N PRO A 49 9.18 -5.02 -10.08
CA PRO A 49 8.66 -5.49 -11.35
C PRO A 49 7.72 -6.65 -11.06
N GLN A 50 6.45 -6.47 -11.40
CA GLN A 50 5.46 -7.54 -11.39
C GLN A 50 6.02 -8.63 -12.31
N VAL A 51 6.49 -9.73 -11.73
CA VAL A 51 6.82 -10.92 -12.50
C VAL A 51 5.49 -11.45 -13.00
N GLU A 52 5.08 -10.92 -14.14
CA GLU A 52 3.94 -11.39 -14.90
C GLU A 52 4.27 -12.83 -15.27
N ARG A 53 3.77 -13.78 -14.46
CA ARG A 53 3.63 -15.16 -14.91
C ARG A 53 2.63 -15.09 -16.05
N ARG A 54 3.13 -14.84 -17.26
CA ARG A 54 2.46 -15.28 -18.47
C ARG A 54 2.20 -16.76 -18.24
N ALA A 55 0.94 -17.09 -18.03
CA ALA A 55 0.48 -18.44 -18.26
C ALA A 55 0.80 -18.68 -19.74
N GLU A 56 1.96 -19.28 -20.01
CA GLU A 56 2.24 -19.89 -21.29
C GLU A 56 1.09 -20.83 -21.53
N ALA A 57 0.20 -20.43 -22.43
CA ALA A 57 -0.78 -21.30 -23.03
C ALA A 57 0.04 -22.41 -23.69
N VAL A 58 0.20 -23.52 -22.97
CA VAL A 58 0.75 -24.77 -23.47
C VAL A 58 -0.07 -25.10 -24.72
N PRO A 59 0.52 -25.10 -25.93
CA PRO A 59 -0.21 -25.48 -27.11
C PRO A 59 -0.51 -26.97 -26.98
N LEU A 60 -1.80 -27.29 -26.77
CA LEU A 60 -2.30 -28.65 -26.90
C LEU A 60 -2.11 -29.03 -28.37
N ARG A 61 -1.11 -29.89 -28.56
CA ARG A 61 -0.71 -30.51 -29.81
C ARG A 61 -1.82 -31.34 -30.43
#